data_AF-A0A1X0ULZ8-F1
#
_entry.id   AF-A0A1X0ULZ8-F1
#
_cell.length_a   1.000
_cell.length_b   1.000
_cell.length_c   1.000
_cell.angle_alpha   90.00
_cell.angle_beta   90.00
_cell.angle_gamma   90.00
#
_symmetry.space_group_name_H-M   'P 1'
#
loop_
_entity.id
_entity.type
_entity.pdbx_description
1 polymer ?
#
loop_
_entity_poly.entity_id
_entity_poly.type
_entity_poly.pdbx_seq_one_letter_code
_entity_poly.pdbx_strand_id
1 'polypeptide(L)'
;MKILVNSAFGYAVAGLASGLYYRELTKAQDFDGPTQLSIVHTHLLVLGVLFLLIVAIFERLFVLSTSPLYRWFTVTFHAGLLLTVAMQLVHGTMQVFDKDASAAISGIAGIGHVLLTVAFVVFFLALRTAVASEPGRTSASENVSAPKNAEEIA
;
A
#
# COMPACT_ATOMS: atom_id res chain seq x y z
N MET A 1 1.45 7.15 -11.60
CA MET A 1 2.55 7.58 -10.68
C MET A 1 2.21 8.80 -9.80
N LYS A 2 1.95 10.01 -10.34
CA LYS A 2 1.75 11.23 -9.52
C LYS A 2 0.66 11.07 -8.43
N ILE A 3 -0.45 10.42 -8.77
CA ILE A 3 -1.55 10.18 -7.83
C ILE A 3 -1.10 9.29 -6.66
N LEU A 4 -0.40 8.17 -6.93
CA LEU A 4 0.08 7.26 -5.86
C LEU A 4 1.05 7.95 -4.89
N VAL A 5 1.97 8.77 -5.42
CA VAL A 5 2.93 9.50 -4.59
C VAL A 5 2.24 10.59 -3.77
N ASN A 6 1.29 11.32 -4.36
CA ASN A 6 0.49 12.31 -3.64
C ASN A 6 -0.37 11.67 -2.55
N SER A 7 -0.97 10.50 -2.83
CA SER A 7 -1.71 9.71 -1.83
C SER A 7 -0.78 9.23 -0.72
N ALA A 8 0.40 8.70 -1.05
CA ALA A 8 1.39 8.29 -0.05
C ALA A 8 1.83 9.45 0.85
N PHE A 9 2.04 10.63 0.28
CA PHE A 9 2.32 11.84 1.05
C PHE A 9 1.16 12.22 1.98
N GLY A 10 -0.09 12.18 1.49
CA GLY A 10 -1.27 12.41 2.32
C GLY A 10 -1.37 11.42 3.50
N TYR A 11 -1.12 10.13 3.24
CA TYR A 11 -1.08 9.12 4.30
C TYR A 11 0.11 9.28 5.25
N ALA A 12 1.25 9.80 4.79
CA ALA A 12 2.38 10.12 5.64
C ALA A 12 2.02 11.23 6.64
N VAL A 13 1.41 12.32 6.16
CA VAL A 13 0.92 13.41 7.01
C VAL A 13 -0.10 12.88 8.02
N ALA A 14 -1.09 12.11 7.57
CA ALA A 14 -2.08 11.49 8.44
C ALA A 14 -1.44 10.54 9.48
N GLY A 15 -0.46 9.74 9.06
CA GLY A 15 0.27 8.82 9.93
C GLY A 15 1.00 9.55 11.03
N LEU A 16 1.78 10.59 10.69
CA LEU A 16 2.48 11.41 11.68
C LEU A 16 1.52 12.14 12.62
N ALA A 17 0.43 12.72 12.09
CA ALA A 17 -0.60 13.37 12.90
C ALA A 17 -1.28 12.38 13.86
N SER A 18 -1.56 11.15 13.43
CA SER A 18 -2.14 10.11 14.29
C SER A 18 -1.18 9.68 15.41
N GLY A 19 0.12 9.63 15.14
CA GLY A 19 1.15 9.34 16.14
C GLY A 19 1.24 10.42 17.21
N LEU A 20 1.14 11.69 16.81
CA LEU A 20 1.04 12.81 17.75
C LEU A 20 -0.25 12.74 18.57
N TYR A 21 -1.39 12.52 17.90
CA TYR A 21 -2.70 12.38 18.56
C TYR A 21 -2.69 11.28 19.62
N TYR A 22 -2.13 10.11 19.32
CA TYR A 22 -1.96 9.03 20.29
C TYR A 22 -1.17 9.49 21.52
N ARG A 23 -0.01 10.12 21.34
CA ARG A 23 0.85 10.54 22.44
C ARG A 23 0.21 11.61 23.34
N GLU A 24 -0.46 12.59 22.74
CA GLU A 24 -1.11 13.66 23.49
C GLU A 24 -2.37 13.16 24.22
N LEU A 25 -3.14 12.27 23.58
CA LEU A 25 -4.37 11.73 24.18
C LEU A 25 -4.06 10.81 25.36
N THR A 26 -3.09 9.90 25.23
CA THR A 26 -2.73 9.00 26.34
C THR A 26 -2.13 9.78 27.51
N LYS A 27 -1.32 10.80 27.22
CA LYS A 27 -0.76 11.69 28.24
C LYS A 27 -1.83 12.52 28.95
N ALA A 28 -2.83 13.02 28.23
CA ALA A 28 -3.91 13.82 28.80
C ALA A 28 -4.89 13.00 29.66
N GLN A 29 -4.90 11.67 29.51
CA GLN A 29 -5.79 10.76 30.23
C GLN A 29 -5.04 9.83 31.20
N ASP A 30 -3.75 10.08 31.46
CA ASP A 30 -2.88 9.23 32.28
C ASP A 30 -2.99 7.73 31.93
N PHE A 31 -3.09 7.42 30.64
CA PHE A 31 -3.34 6.09 30.12
C PHE A 31 -2.03 5.39 29.72
N ASP A 32 -1.68 4.29 30.40
CA ASP A 32 -0.42 3.54 30.20
C ASP A 32 -0.59 2.17 29.49
N GLY A 33 -1.76 1.90 28.91
CA GLY A 33 -2.05 0.64 28.22
C GLY A 33 -1.77 0.64 26.71
N PRO A 34 -1.71 -0.55 26.07
CA PRO A 34 -1.73 -0.65 24.61
C PRO A 34 -3.12 -0.27 24.06
N THR A 35 -3.16 0.58 23.03
CA THR A 35 -4.41 0.98 22.36
C THR A 35 -4.37 0.72 20.86
N GLN A 36 -5.56 0.58 20.27
CA GLN A 36 -5.74 0.54 18.81
C GLN A 36 -5.27 1.82 18.11
N LEU A 37 -5.12 2.94 18.84
CA LEU A 37 -4.61 4.18 18.30
C LEU A 37 -3.13 4.07 17.87
N SER A 38 -2.33 3.30 18.62
CA SER A 38 -0.94 3.03 18.24
C SER A 38 -0.85 2.27 16.90
N ILE A 39 -1.83 1.41 16.62
CA ILE A 39 -1.91 0.57 15.43
C ILE A 39 -2.28 1.39 14.19
N VAL A 40 -3.06 2.47 14.35
CA VAL A 40 -3.40 3.43 13.28
C VAL A 40 -2.13 3.99 12.64
N HIS A 41 -1.18 4.43 13.48
CA HIS A 41 0.08 5.01 13.04
C HIS A 41 0.85 4.03 12.14
N THR A 42 0.97 2.77 12.58
CA THR A 42 1.67 1.73 11.82
C THR A 42 0.97 1.41 10.51
N HIS A 43 -0.36 1.30 10.48
CA HIS A 43 -1.10 1.00 9.24
C HIS A 43 -0.98 2.14 8.22
N LEU A 44 -1.04 3.40 8.66
CA LEU A 44 -0.86 4.55 7.78
C LEU A 44 0.56 4.62 7.20
N LEU A 45 1.60 4.38 8.01
CA LEU A 45 2.98 4.41 7.51
C LEU A 45 3.31 3.19 6.63
N VAL A 46 2.93 1.98 7.04
CA VAL A 46 3.27 0.76 6.30
C VAL A 46 2.42 0.61 5.05
N LEU A 47 1.08 0.65 5.17
CA LEU A 47 0.20 0.46 4.01
C LEU A 47 0.03 1.76 3.24
N GLY A 48 -0.18 2.88 3.92
CA GLY A 48 -0.42 4.17 3.26
C GLY A 48 0.84 4.76 2.62
N VAL A 49 2.04 4.55 3.19
CA VAL A 49 3.28 5.11 2.63
C VAL A 49 4.12 4.04 1.96
N LEU A 50 4.69 3.10 2.72
CA LEU A 50 5.66 2.13 2.19
C LEU A 50 5.06 1.29 1.05
N PHE A 51 3.89 0.70 1.26
CA PHE A 51 3.24 -0.13 0.26
C PHE A 51 2.84 0.68 -0.97
N LEU A 52 2.26 1.88 -0.83
CA LEU A 52 1.94 2.73 -2.00
C LEU A 52 3.19 3.16 -2.79
N LEU A 53 4.31 3.42 -2.12
CA LEU A 53 5.58 3.70 -2.81
C LEU A 53 6.09 2.48 -3.57
N ILE A 54 5.99 1.27 -2.99
CA ILE A 54 6.32 0.02 -3.67
C ILE A 54 5.42 -0.18 -4.90
N VAL A 55 4.11 0.03 -4.76
CA VAL A 55 3.15 -0.02 -5.88
C VAL A 55 3.52 1.01 -6.96
N ALA A 56 3.94 2.22 -6.57
CA ALA A 56 4.38 3.24 -7.52
C ALA A 56 5.64 2.84 -8.29
N ILE A 57 6.56 2.11 -7.65
CA ILE A 57 7.73 1.51 -8.31
C ILE A 57 7.28 0.45 -9.31
N PHE A 58 6.41 -0.48 -8.91
CA PHE A 58 5.91 -1.51 -9.83
C PHE A 58 5.13 -0.93 -11.01
N GLU A 59 4.30 0.09 -10.77
CA GLU A 59 3.60 0.83 -11.82
C GLU A 59 4.58 1.44 -12.82
N ARG A 60 5.73 1.93 -12.37
CA ARG A 60 6.77 2.47 -13.26
C ARG A 60 7.47 1.38 -14.07
N LEU A 61 7.66 0.19 -13.49
CA LEU A 61 8.40 -0.91 -14.12
C LEU A 61 7.53 -1.68 -15.12
N PHE A 62 6.28 -1.96 -14.78
CA PHE A 62 5.42 -2.88 -15.53
C PHE A 62 4.16 -2.24 -16.13
N VAL A 63 3.95 -0.93 -15.93
CA VAL A 63 2.80 -0.18 -16.45
C VAL A 63 1.47 -0.88 -16.12
N LEU A 64 1.24 -1.17 -14.83
CA LEU A 64 0.06 -1.91 -14.37
C LEU A 64 -1.24 -1.17 -14.72
N SER A 65 -1.21 0.16 -14.84
CA SER A 65 -2.37 0.99 -15.18
C SER A 65 -3.05 0.67 -16.51
N THR A 66 -2.40 -0.07 -17.41
CA THR A 66 -3.04 -0.56 -18.64
C THR A 66 -4.09 -1.63 -18.36
N SER A 67 -3.99 -2.34 -17.23
CA SER A 67 -4.94 -3.39 -16.84
C SER A 67 -6.14 -2.83 -16.07
N PRO A 68 -7.38 -3.30 -16.34
CA PRO A 68 -8.54 -2.93 -15.54
C PRO A 68 -8.42 -3.38 -14.07
N LEU A 69 -7.60 -4.39 -13.79
CA LEU A 69 -7.34 -4.86 -12.41
C LEU A 69 -6.66 -3.76 -11.58
N TYR A 70 -5.80 -2.94 -12.18
CA TYR A 70 -5.14 -1.85 -11.45
C TYR A 70 -6.15 -0.82 -10.90
N ARG A 71 -7.20 -0.52 -11.68
CA ARG A 71 -8.27 0.38 -11.24
C ARG A 71 -9.10 -0.22 -10.11
N TRP A 72 -9.42 -1.51 -10.18
CA TRP A 72 -10.09 -2.23 -9.09
C TRP A 72 -9.25 -2.27 -7.82
N PHE A 73 -7.96 -2.58 -7.95
CA PHE A 73 -7.01 -2.55 -6.85
C PHE A 73 -6.96 -1.17 -6.18
N THR A 74 -6.78 -0.09 -6.94
CA THR A 74 -6.65 1.26 -6.36
C THR A 74 -7.90 1.66 -5.59
N VAL A 75 -9.10 1.42 -6.13
CA VAL A 75 -10.36 1.75 -5.44
C VAL A 75 -10.54 0.92 -4.17
N THR A 76 -10.37 -0.40 -4.25
CA THR A 76 -10.54 -1.30 -3.10
C THR A 76 -9.49 -1.07 -2.02
N PHE A 77 -8.25 -0.79 -2.41
CA PHE A 77 -7.15 -0.48 -1.49
C PHE A 77 -7.41 0.81 -0.70
N HIS A 78 -7.71 1.92 -1.39
CA HIS A 78 -7.95 3.19 -0.70
C HIS A 78 -9.21 3.14 0.17
N ALA A 79 -10.29 2.50 -0.30
CA ALA A 79 -11.50 2.32 0.49
C ALA A 79 -11.25 1.44 1.74
N GLY A 80 -10.56 0.30 1.57
CA GLY A 80 -10.23 -0.60 2.68
C GLY A 80 -9.30 0.04 3.70
N LEU A 81 -8.28 0.78 3.26
CA LEU A 81 -7.35 1.47 4.14
C LEU A 81 -8.03 2.59 4.93
N LEU A 82 -8.83 3.44 4.25
CA LEU A 82 -9.57 4.51 4.92
C LEU A 82 -10.56 3.96 5.95
N LEU A 83 -11.29 2.91 5.61
CA LEU A 83 -12.24 2.27 6.53
C LEU A 83 -11.53 1.67 7.75
N THR A 84 -10.43 0.96 7.52
CA THR A 84 -9.62 0.36 8.60
C THR A 84 -9.09 1.43 9.55
N VAL A 85 -8.49 2.49 9.01
CA VAL A 85 -7.94 3.61 9.80
C VAL A 85 -9.03 4.34 10.57
N ALA A 86 -10.18 4.61 9.95
CA ALA A 86 -11.30 5.27 10.61
C ALA A 86 -11.83 4.44 11.79
N MET A 87 -11.99 3.14 11.61
CA MET A 87 -12.46 2.26 12.68
C MET A 87 -11.43 2.08 13.79
N GLN A 88 -10.14 1.96 13.46
CA GLN A 88 -9.06 1.91 14.46
C GLN A 88 -8.97 3.21 15.27
N LEU A 89 -9.18 4.38 14.64
CA LEU A 89 -9.26 5.66 15.34
C LEU A 89 -10.44 5.70 16.30
N VAL A 90 -11.65 5.41 15.83
CA VAL A 90 -12.86 5.43 16.68
C VAL A 90 -12.72 4.46 17.85
N HIS A 91 -12.31 3.22 17.57
CA HIS A 91 -12.17 2.18 18.58
C HIS A 91 -11.05 2.51 19.58
N GLY A 92 -9.90 2.98 19.10
CA GLY A 92 -8.79 3.36 19.96
C GLY A 92 -9.12 4.57 20.84
N THR A 93 -9.86 5.55 20.32
CA THR A 93 -10.29 6.70 21.14
C THR A 93 -11.28 6.24 22.20
N MET A 94 -12.23 5.35 21.87
CA MET A 94 -13.15 4.78 22.86
C MET A 94 -12.43 4.01 23.98
N GLN A 95 -11.38 3.24 23.66
CA GLN A 95 -10.55 2.53 24.64
C GLN A 95 -9.89 3.49 25.64
N VAL A 96 -9.42 4.64 25.18
CA VAL A 96 -8.77 5.63 26.06
C VAL A 96 -9.79 6.32 26.99
N PHE A 97 -11.05 6.41 26.57
CA PHE A 97 -12.16 6.96 27.37
C PHE A 97 -12.91 5.89 28.21
N ASP A 98 -12.34 4.69 28.33
CA ASP A 98 -12.93 3.56 29.05
C ASP A 98 -14.37 3.24 28.62
N LYS A 99 -14.62 3.32 27.29
CA LYS A 99 -15.90 2.96 26.67
C LYS A 99 -15.76 1.67 25.89
N ASP A 100 -16.68 0.74 26.15
CA ASP A 100 -16.78 -0.49 25.37
C ASP A 100 -17.13 -0.18 23.92
N ALA A 101 -16.30 -0.68 23.00
CA ALA A 101 -16.63 -0.65 21.59
C ALA A 101 -17.76 -1.65 21.31
N SER A 102 -18.82 -1.19 20.66
CA SER A 102 -19.95 -2.06 20.31
C SER A 102 -19.52 -3.14 19.28
N ALA A 103 -20.21 -4.29 19.30
CA ALA A 103 -20.01 -5.36 18.32
C ALA A 103 -20.15 -4.86 16.86
N ALA A 104 -20.95 -3.82 16.64
CA ALA A 104 -21.09 -3.18 15.34
C ALA A 104 -19.79 -2.53 14.84
N ILE A 105 -19.01 -1.87 15.72
CA ILE A 105 -17.73 -1.25 15.37
C ILE A 105 -16.71 -2.33 14.99
N SER A 106 -16.67 -3.44 15.75
CA SER A 106 -15.82 -4.58 15.42
C SER A 106 -16.19 -5.22 14.08
N GLY A 107 -17.50 -5.36 13.79
CA GLY A 107 -17.98 -5.85 12.50
C GLY A 107 -17.58 -4.98 11.31
N ILE A 108 -17.71 -3.66 11.44
CA ILE A 108 -17.33 -2.71 10.38
C ILE A 108 -15.80 -2.68 10.20
N ALA A 109 -15.02 -2.79 11.28
CA ALA A 109 -13.56 -2.93 11.19
C ALA A 109 -13.16 -4.19 10.38
N GLY A 110 -13.89 -5.29 10.54
CA GLY A 110 -13.71 -6.51 9.75
C GLY A 110 -13.91 -6.30 8.24
N ILE A 111 -14.86 -5.43 7.84
CA ILE A 111 -15.08 -5.09 6.42
C ILE A 111 -13.84 -4.40 5.83
N GLY A 112 -13.22 -3.50 6.59
CA GLY A 112 -11.96 -2.86 6.19
C GLY A 112 -10.86 -3.89 5.92
N HIS A 113 -10.75 -4.90 6.79
CA HIS A 113 -9.80 -6.00 6.61
C HIS A 113 -10.08 -6.82 5.35
N VAL A 114 -11.34 -7.19 5.11
CA VAL A 114 -11.75 -7.95 3.91
C VAL A 114 -11.45 -7.15 2.64
N LEU A 115 -11.75 -5.85 2.61
CA LEU A 115 -11.44 -4.99 1.47
C LEU A 115 -9.94 -4.94 1.18
N LEU A 116 -9.11 -4.84 2.23
CA LEU A 116 -7.65 -4.92 2.06
C LEU A 116 -7.23 -6.28 1.51
N THR A 117 -7.74 -7.39 2.04
CA THR A 117 -7.46 -8.73 1.50
C THR A 117 -7.77 -8.83 0.01
N VAL A 118 -8.96 -8.36 -0.40
CA VAL A 118 -9.37 -8.34 -1.82
C VAL A 118 -8.42 -7.47 -2.64
N ALA A 119 -8.04 -6.29 -2.15
CA ALA A 119 -7.10 -5.40 -2.82
C ALA A 119 -5.74 -6.08 -3.04
N PHE A 120 -5.20 -6.77 -2.03
CA PHE A 120 -3.95 -7.52 -2.16
C PHE A 120 -4.05 -8.62 -3.22
N VAL A 121 -5.14 -9.40 -3.21
CA VAL A 121 -5.35 -10.45 -4.23
C VAL A 121 -5.39 -9.84 -5.63
N VAL A 122 -6.17 -8.78 -5.85
CA VAL A 122 -6.26 -8.11 -7.15
C VAL A 122 -4.91 -7.52 -7.58
N PHE A 123 -4.14 -6.97 -6.64
CA PHE A 123 -2.79 -6.47 -6.89
C PHE A 123 -1.85 -7.57 -7.40
N PHE A 124 -1.80 -8.73 -6.73
CA PHE A 124 -0.97 -9.85 -7.16
C PHE A 124 -1.42 -10.42 -8.51
N LEU A 125 -2.73 -10.42 -8.80
CA LEU A 125 -3.27 -10.81 -10.11
C LEU A 125 -2.88 -9.81 -11.21
N ALA A 126 -2.84 -8.52 -10.91
CA ALA A 126 -2.36 -7.51 -11.85
C ALA A 126 -0.86 -7.69 -12.10
N LEU A 127 -0.09 -7.88 -11.03
CA LEU A 127 1.37 -8.05 -11.09
C LEU A 127 1.77 -9.31 -11.87
N ARG A 128 1.15 -10.47 -11.60
CA ARG A 128 1.46 -11.72 -12.33
C ARG A 128 1.23 -11.58 -13.83
N THR A 129 0.17 -10.86 -14.21
CA THR A 129 -0.22 -10.68 -15.60
C THR A 129 0.77 -9.77 -16.31
N ALA A 130 1.19 -8.71 -15.63
CA ALA A 130 2.18 -7.77 -16.16
C ALA A 130 3.57 -8.43 -16.33
N VAL A 131 4.00 -9.23 -15.35
CA VAL A 131 5.26 -10.00 -15.44
C VAL A 131 5.22 -11.05 -16.55
N ALA A 132 4.11 -11.79 -16.69
CA ALA A 132 3.96 -12.78 -17.76
C ALA A 132 3.89 -12.17 -19.17
N SER A 133 3.56 -10.87 -19.26
CA SER A 133 3.42 -10.15 -20.52
C SER A 133 4.72 -9.45 -20.96
N GLU A 134 5.81 -9.54 -20.18
CA GLU A 134 7.13 -9.01 -20.55
C GLU A 134 7.86 -10.03 -21.45
N PRO A 135 7.88 -9.85 -22.79
CA PRO A 135 8.56 -10.77 -23.67
C PRO A 135 10.05 -10.46 -23.59
N GLY A 136 10.78 -11.26 -22.81
CA GLY A 136 12.22 -11.48 -22.91
C GLY A 136 13.10 -10.27 -23.19
N ARG A 137 13.66 -9.67 -22.13
CA ARG A 137 14.88 -8.85 -22.20
C ARG A 137 16.16 -9.66 -22.52
N THR A 138 16.04 -10.80 -23.20
CA THR A 138 17.11 -11.80 -23.39
C THR A 138 17.77 -11.76 -24.78
N SER A 139 17.29 -10.97 -25.74
CA SER A 139 17.82 -11.06 -27.12
C SER A 139 18.89 -10.02 -27.52
N ALA A 140 19.35 -9.16 -26.60
CA ALA A 140 20.18 -8.00 -26.98
C ALA A 140 21.71 -8.16 -26.75
N SER A 141 22.21 -9.33 -26.33
CA SER A 141 23.64 -9.51 -26.02
C SER A 141 24.27 -10.82 -26.52
N GLU A 142 23.79 -11.37 -27.64
CA GLU A 142 24.42 -12.54 -28.27
C GLU A 142 24.82 -12.31 -29.74
N ASN A 143 24.94 -11.04 -30.17
CA ASN A 143 25.31 -10.73 -31.56
C ASN A 143 26.33 -9.58 -31.70
N VAL A 144 27.21 -9.40 -30.71
CA VAL A 144 28.36 -8.46 -30.78
C VAL A 144 29.66 -9.23 -30.52
N SER A 145 29.84 -10.36 -31.18
CA SER A 145 31.12 -11.07 -31.21
C SER A 145 31.25 -11.94 -32.46
N ALA A 146 31.38 -11.30 -33.62
CA ALA A 146 31.93 -11.94 -34.81
C ALA A 146 33.02 -11.02 -35.38
N PRO A 147 34.32 -11.32 -35.20
CA PRO A 147 35.37 -10.60 -35.88
C PRO A 147 35.36 -11.00 -37.36
N LYS A 148 35.04 -10.07 -38.25
CA LYS A 148 35.31 -10.19 -39.70
C LYS A 148 36.72 -9.65 -39.96
N ASN A 149 37.69 -10.55 -40.11
CA ASN A 149 38.96 -10.29 -40.77
C ASN A 149 39.29 -11.50 -41.68
N ALA A 150 39.94 -11.23 -42.81
CA ALA A 150 40.32 -12.11 -43.92
C ALA A 150 39.16 -12.35 -44.92
N GLU A 151 39.22 -12.03 -46.22
CA GLU A 151 40.30 -11.86 -47.20
C GLU A 151 39.83 -10.89 -48.29
N GLU A 152 40.64 -9.91 -48.69
CA GLU A 152 40.62 -9.38 -50.06
C GLU A 152 42.01 -8.84 -50.40
N ILE A 153 42.88 -9.76 -50.85
CA ILE A 153 44.10 -9.49 -51.62
C ILE A 153 44.06 -10.45 -52.81
N ALA A 154 43.65 -9.93 -53.97
CA ALA A 154 44.01 -10.41 -55.31
C ALA A 154 43.56 -9.40 -56.36
#